data_AF-A0A1B8TVW1-F1
#
_entry.id   AF-A0A1B8TVW1-F1
#
_cell.length_a   1.000
_cell.length_b   1.000
_cell.length_c   1.000
_cell.angle_alpha   90.00
_cell.angle_beta   90.00
_cell.angle_gamma   90.00
#
_symmetry.space_group_name_H-M   'P 1'
#
loop_
_entity.id
_entity.type
_entity.pdbx_description
1 polymer ?
#
loop_
_entity_poly.entity_id
_entity_poly.type
_entity_poly.pdbx_seq_one_letter_code
_entity_poly.pdbx_strand_id
1 'polypeptide(L)'
;MFNMKSNKILSIFIAAIAIIGGILFIRIFMEDAEVIETNVDVANSVVSPLIYYSTWLFLAGVIITVVLSLVSLVRNPENLKKTLGGLAVLAVLLVIAYFLSDSNAVYDANGIGVLPGGEEGSSTNHWVGTGIWYSVILGVIAGGFFIWDLLKGLVKS
;
A
#
# COMPACT_ATOMS: atom_id res chain seq x y z
N MET A 1 1.34 -27.60 -21.93
CA MET A 1 2.72 -27.49 -22.48
C MET A 1 3.09 -26.01 -22.53
N PHE A 2 3.69 -25.48 -21.47
CA PHE A 2 4.21 -24.10 -21.48
C PHE A 2 5.43 -24.06 -22.41
N ASN A 3 5.38 -23.17 -23.40
CA ASN A 3 6.37 -23.06 -24.46
C ASN A 3 7.75 -22.68 -23.88
N MET A 4 8.72 -23.60 -23.94
CA MET A 4 10.08 -23.43 -23.41
C MET A 4 10.84 -22.20 -23.95
N LYS A 5 10.41 -21.62 -25.09
CA LYS A 5 11.01 -20.40 -25.63
C LYS A 5 10.73 -19.16 -24.77
N SER A 6 9.57 -19.09 -24.10
CA SER A 6 9.20 -17.95 -23.25
C SER A 6 10.06 -17.87 -21.99
N ASN A 7 10.41 -19.02 -21.40
CA ASN A 7 11.23 -19.06 -20.18
C ASN A 7 12.69 -18.63 -20.43
N LYS A 8 13.26 -18.94 -21.61
CA LYS A 8 14.62 -18.52 -21.97
C LYS A 8 14.72 -17.00 -22.16
N ILE A 9 13.74 -16.39 -22.84
CA ILE A 9 13.72 -14.94 -23.08
C ILE A 9 13.61 -14.18 -21.75
N LEU A 10 12.72 -14.62 -20.86
CA LEU A 10 12.58 -14.02 -19.53
C LEU A 10 13.86 -14.16 -18.70
N SER A 11 14.50 -15.33 -18.74
CA SER A 11 15.76 -15.57 -18.02
C SER A 11 16.88 -14.66 -18.52
N ILE A 12 17.01 -14.47 -19.84
CA ILE A 12 17.99 -13.56 -20.45
C ILE A 12 17.70 -12.11 -20.03
N PHE A 13 16.43 -11.72 -20.00
CA PHE A 13 16.03 -10.38 -19.56
C PHE A 13 16.39 -10.12 -18.09
N ILE A 14 16.09 -11.07 -17.20
CA ILE A 14 16.46 -10.99 -15.78
C ILE A 14 17.99 -10.92 -15.62
N ALA A 15 18.73 -11.73 -16.39
CA ALA A 15 20.19 -11.71 -16.36
C ALA A 15 20.75 -10.35 -16.80
N ALA A 16 20.19 -9.72 -17.85
CA ALA A 16 20.59 -8.39 -18.28
C ALA A 16 20.37 -7.33 -17.18
N ILE A 17 19.22 -7.38 -16.51
CA ILE A 17 18.91 -6.51 -15.37
C ILE A 17 19.95 -6.70 -14.25
N ALA A 18 20.21 -7.95 -13.87
CA ALA A 18 21.15 -8.27 -12.81
C ALA A 18 22.59 -7.81 -13.14
N ILE A 19 23.03 -7.99 -14.39
CA ILE A 19 24.35 -7.55 -14.84
C ILE A 19 24.48 -6.02 -14.79
N ILE A 20 23.49 -5.28 -15.29
CA ILE A 20 23.52 -3.81 -15.26
C ILE A 20 23.56 -3.30 -13.81
N GLY A 21 22.70 -3.83 -12.94
CA GLY A 21 22.71 -3.50 -11.52
C GLY A 21 24.05 -3.83 -10.85
N GLY A 22 24.61 -5.01 -11.16
CA GLY A 22 25.91 -5.45 -10.65
C GLY A 22 27.07 -4.54 -11.09
N ILE A 23 27.10 -4.10 -12.35
CA ILE A 23 28.11 -3.16 -12.85
C ILE A 23 28.01 -1.81 -12.12
N LEU A 24 26.80 -1.27 -11.99
CA LEU A 24 26.57 0.00 -11.29
C LEU A 24 26.96 -0.10 -9.81
N PHE A 25 26.67 -1.24 -9.18
CA PHE A 25 27.06 -1.50 -7.80
C PHE A 25 28.58 -1.59 -7.64
N ILE A 26 29.28 -2.36 -8.48
CA ILE A 26 30.74 -2.45 -8.47
C ILE A 26 31.38 -1.06 -8.64
N ARG A 27 30.79 -0.20 -9.49
CA ARG A 27 31.29 1.16 -9.71
C ARG A 27 31.29 2.01 -8.43
N ILE A 28 30.30 1.83 -7.55
CA ILE A 28 30.28 2.49 -6.23
C ILE A 28 31.34 1.89 -5.31
N PHE A 29 31.49 0.57 -5.31
CA PHE A 29 32.47 -0.13 -4.47
C PHE A 29 33.92 0.14 -4.83
N MET A 30 34.20 0.57 -6.06
CA MET A 30 35.55 0.93 -6.51
C MET A 30 35.96 2.35 -6.14
N GLU A 31 35.02 3.19 -5.70
CA GLU A 31 35.27 4.59 -5.34
C GLU A 31 35.43 4.72 -3.82
N ASP A 32 36.25 5.68 -3.38
CA ASP A 32 36.47 5.92 -1.95
C ASP A 32 35.23 6.55 -1.29
N ALA A 33 34.78 5.99 -0.16
CA ALA A 33 33.62 6.47 0.56
C ALA A 33 33.74 7.94 0.99
N GLU A 34 34.94 8.38 1.40
CA GLU A 34 35.17 9.76 1.82
C GLU A 34 35.03 10.73 0.63
N VAL A 35 35.46 10.30 -0.57
CA VAL A 35 35.32 11.09 -1.80
C VAL A 35 33.86 11.18 -2.24
N ILE A 36 33.09 10.09 -2.11
CA ILE A 36 31.65 10.10 -2.42
C ILE A 36 30.89 11.07 -1.49
N GLU A 37 31.22 11.09 -0.20
CA GLU A 37 30.52 11.94 0.77
C GLU A 37 30.84 13.43 0.61
N THR A 38 32.10 13.74 0.25
CA THR A 38 32.59 15.12 0.21
C THR A 38 32.47 15.77 -1.17
N ASN A 39 32.35 14.98 -2.24
CA ASN A 39 32.27 15.48 -3.61
C ASN A 39 30.94 15.11 -4.30
N VAL A 40 30.10 16.13 -4.47
CA VAL A 40 28.77 16.00 -5.09
C VAL A 40 28.84 15.53 -6.55
N ASP A 41 29.87 15.92 -7.30
CA ASP A 41 30.02 15.52 -8.72
C ASP A 41 30.35 14.03 -8.83
N VAL A 42 31.21 13.53 -7.93
CA VAL A 42 31.55 12.09 -7.87
C VAL A 42 30.32 11.29 -7.43
N ALA A 43 29.63 11.70 -6.37
CA ALA A 43 28.39 11.08 -5.92
C ALA A 43 27.34 10.99 -7.02
N ASN A 44 27.13 12.08 -7.77
CA ASN A 44 26.19 12.11 -8.89
C ASN A 44 26.61 11.21 -10.06
N SER A 45 27.90 10.98 -10.25
CA SER A 45 28.43 10.14 -11.33
C SER A 45 28.38 8.64 -11.00
N VAL A 46 28.57 8.25 -9.75
CA VAL A 46 28.67 6.84 -9.34
C VAL A 46 27.44 6.32 -8.61
N VAL A 47 26.83 7.11 -7.71
CA VAL A 47 25.70 6.68 -6.86
C VAL A 47 24.36 6.91 -7.56
N SER A 48 24.13 8.12 -8.09
CA SER A 48 22.84 8.47 -8.70
C SER A 48 22.40 7.51 -9.81
N PRO A 49 23.28 6.99 -10.70
CA PRO A 49 22.88 6.01 -11.70
C PRO A 49 22.28 4.72 -11.11
N LEU A 50 22.83 4.21 -9.99
CA LEU A 50 22.28 3.02 -9.32
C LEU A 50 20.92 3.34 -8.69
N ILE A 51 20.77 4.50 -8.06
CA ILE A 51 19.50 4.94 -7.45
C ILE A 51 18.42 5.07 -8.53
N TYR A 52 18.70 5.78 -9.63
CA TYR A 52 17.73 5.94 -10.72
C TYR A 52 17.37 4.58 -11.33
N TYR A 53 18.36 3.73 -11.61
CA TYR A 53 18.14 2.40 -12.15
C TYR A 53 17.21 1.56 -11.24
N SER A 54 17.53 1.50 -9.95
CA SER A 54 16.75 0.74 -8.97
C SER A 54 15.34 1.30 -8.78
N THR A 55 15.21 2.62 -8.75
CA THR A 55 13.91 3.31 -8.61
C THR A 55 13.02 3.01 -9.81
N TRP A 56 13.55 3.08 -11.03
CA TRP A 56 12.78 2.76 -12.25
C TRP A 56 12.40 1.28 -12.33
N LEU A 57 13.30 0.37 -11.94
CA LEU A 57 12.98 -1.05 -11.86
C LEU A 57 11.88 -1.34 -10.84
N PHE A 58 11.98 -0.74 -9.67
CA PHE A 58 10.96 -0.86 -8.63
C PHE A 58 9.62 -0.34 -9.13
N LEU A 59 9.59 0.87 -9.70
CA LEU A 59 8.38 1.47 -10.24
C LEU A 59 7.78 0.61 -11.37
N ALA A 60 8.60 0.09 -12.27
CA ALA A 60 8.15 -0.84 -13.30
C ALA A 60 7.55 -2.11 -12.69
N GLY A 61 8.18 -2.68 -11.66
CA GLY A 61 7.67 -3.83 -10.92
C GLY A 61 6.30 -3.56 -10.31
N VAL A 62 6.16 -2.47 -9.57
CA VAL A 62 4.88 -2.04 -8.97
C VAL A 62 3.81 -1.87 -10.03
N ILE A 63 4.10 -1.14 -11.12
CA ILE A 63 3.14 -0.90 -12.20
C ILE A 63 2.72 -2.23 -12.83
N ILE A 64 3.67 -3.11 -13.17
CA ILE A 64 3.37 -4.41 -13.78
C ILE A 64 2.52 -5.25 -12.84
N THR A 65 2.87 -5.32 -11.55
CA THR A 65 2.10 -6.09 -10.55
C THR A 65 0.68 -5.54 -10.41
N VAL A 66 0.50 -4.23 -10.29
CA VAL A 66 -0.82 -3.61 -10.18
C VAL A 66 -1.65 -3.86 -11.44
N VAL A 67 -1.09 -3.61 -12.62
CA VAL A 67 -1.77 -3.80 -13.90
C VAL A 67 -2.16 -5.27 -14.09
N LEU A 68 -1.25 -6.21 -13.86
CA LEU A 68 -1.56 -7.64 -13.99
C LEU A 68 -2.58 -8.10 -12.94
N SER A 69 -2.54 -7.57 -11.73
CA SER A 69 -3.54 -7.85 -10.69
C SER A 69 -4.93 -7.38 -11.12
N LEU A 70 -5.04 -6.15 -11.62
CA LEU A 70 -6.30 -5.61 -12.14
C LEU A 70 -6.80 -6.36 -13.38
N VAL A 71 -5.92 -6.67 -14.34
CA VAL A 71 -6.28 -7.45 -15.53
C VAL A 71 -6.74 -8.85 -15.15
N SER A 72 -6.05 -9.50 -14.20
CA SER A 72 -6.42 -10.81 -13.67
C SER A 72 -7.79 -10.75 -12.98
N LEU A 73 -8.05 -9.70 -12.19
CA LEU A 73 -9.33 -9.51 -11.52
C LEU A 73 -10.46 -9.37 -12.55
N VAL A 74 -10.30 -8.51 -13.56
CA VAL A 74 -11.34 -8.27 -14.59
C VAL A 74 -11.57 -9.50 -15.48
N ARG A 75 -10.52 -10.25 -15.81
CA ARG A 75 -10.64 -11.47 -16.62
C ARG A 75 -11.25 -12.65 -15.86
N ASN A 76 -11.24 -12.63 -14.53
CA ASN A 76 -11.82 -13.65 -13.68
C ASN A 76 -13.14 -13.15 -13.08
N PRO A 77 -14.29 -13.36 -13.74
CA PRO A 77 -15.57 -12.79 -13.32
C PRO A 77 -16.01 -13.25 -11.92
N GLU A 78 -15.59 -14.44 -11.48
CA GLU A 78 -15.84 -14.91 -10.12
C GLU A 78 -15.09 -14.08 -9.07
N ASN A 79 -13.79 -13.85 -9.27
CA ASN A 79 -12.96 -13.05 -8.38
C ASN A 79 -13.39 -11.58 -8.37
N LEU A 80 -13.79 -11.05 -9.54
CA LEU A 80 -14.33 -9.71 -9.66
C LEU A 80 -15.59 -9.55 -8.83
N LYS A 81 -16.56 -10.47 -8.94
CA LYS A 81 -17.79 -10.43 -8.14
C LYS A 81 -17.52 -10.51 -6.65
N LYS A 82 -16.61 -11.39 -6.21
CA LYS A 82 -16.22 -11.49 -4.79
C LYS A 82 -15.59 -10.19 -4.28
N THR A 83 -14.68 -9.60 -5.06
CA THR A 83 -14.01 -8.35 -4.70
C THR A 83 -14.98 -7.17 -4.66
N LEU A 84 -15.82 -7.03 -5.69
CA LEU A 84 -16.88 -6.02 -5.73
C LEU A 84 -17.91 -6.21 -4.63
N GLY A 85 -18.26 -7.46 -4.29
CA GLY A 85 -19.13 -7.76 -3.17
C GLY A 85 -18.51 -7.31 -1.84
N GLY A 86 -17.23 -7.60 -1.63
CA GLY A 86 -16.48 -7.09 -0.48
C GLY A 86 -16.46 -5.57 -0.43
N LEU A 87 -16.14 -4.89 -1.53
CA LEU A 87 -16.17 -3.43 -1.63
C LEU A 87 -17.57 -2.86 -1.37
N ALA A 88 -18.62 -3.52 -1.86
CA ALA A 88 -19.99 -3.08 -1.63
C ALA A 88 -20.35 -3.16 -0.14
N VAL A 89 -19.97 -4.24 0.55
CA VAL A 89 -20.17 -4.36 2.00
C VAL A 89 -19.40 -3.25 2.73
N LEU A 90 -18.13 -3.02 2.38
CA LEU A 90 -17.33 -1.93 2.97
C LEU A 90 -17.96 -0.55 2.72
N ALA A 91 -18.48 -0.31 1.52
CA ALA A 91 -19.17 0.93 1.17
C ALA A 91 -20.46 1.11 1.98
N VAL A 92 -21.25 0.03 2.16
CA VAL A 92 -22.45 0.07 3.01
C VAL A 92 -22.08 0.40 4.46
N LEU A 93 -21.04 -0.22 5.00
CA LEU A 93 -20.55 0.09 6.35
C LEU A 93 -20.05 1.53 6.46
N LEU A 94 -19.39 2.06 5.42
CA LEU A 94 -18.96 3.46 5.38
C LEU A 94 -20.16 4.42 5.37
N VAL A 95 -21.21 4.11 4.62
CA VAL A 95 -22.46 4.89 4.62
C VAL A 95 -23.12 4.86 5.98
N ILE A 96 -23.20 3.70 6.64
CA ILE A 96 -23.73 3.60 8.00
C ILE A 96 -22.89 4.45 8.97
N ALA A 97 -21.56 4.35 8.89
CA ALA A 97 -20.66 5.15 9.70
C ALA A 97 -20.83 6.65 9.46
N TYR A 98 -21.10 7.05 8.21
CA TYR A 98 -21.38 8.43 7.84
C TYR A 98 -22.66 8.95 8.50
N PHE A 99 -23.73 8.14 8.53
CA PHE A 99 -24.98 8.52 9.23
C PHE A 99 -24.87 8.51 10.75
N LEU A 100 -23.97 7.69 11.32
CA LEU A 100 -23.69 7.67 12.76
C LEU A 100 -22.77 8.83 13.19
N SER A 101 -21.98 9.36 12.26
CA SER A 101 -21.13 10.51 12.53
C SER A 101 -21.97 11.75 12.80
N ASP A 102 -21.56 12.51 13.80
CA ASP A 102 -22.04 13.88 13.99
C ASP A 102 -20.99 14.88 13.49
N SER A 103 -21.40 16.15 13.42
CA SER A 103 -20.53 17.29 13.11
C SER A 103 -20.44 18.26 14.29
N ASN A 104 -20.55 17.76 15.53
CA ASN A 104 -20.47 18.60 16.71
C ASN A 104 -19.07 19.19 16.86
N ALA A 105 -18.95 20.38 17.46
CA ALA A 105 -17.65 21.01 17.67
C ALA A 105 -16.68 20.07 18.42
N VAL A 106 -15.50 19.84 17.83
CA VAL A 106 -14.45 19.03 18.44
C VAL A 106 -13.48 19.95 19.16
N TYR A 107 -13.42 19.78 20.47
CA TYR A 107 -12.58 20.58 21.34
C TYR A 107 -11.17 20.00 21.45
N ASP A 108 -10.22 20.87 21.79
CA ASP A 108 -8.87 20.49 22.15
C ASP A 108 -8.84 19.66 23.44
N ALA A 109 -7.69 19.08 23.75
CA ALA A 109 -7.52 18.25 24.96
C ALA A 109 -7.81 19.01 26.27
N ASN A 110 -7.80 20.35 26.24
CA ASN A 110 -8.10 21.19 27.39
C ASN A 110 -9.58 21.60 27.46
N GLY A 111 -10.38 21.32 26.43
CA GLY A 111 -11.79 21.68 26.33
C GLY A 111 -12.05 23.17 26.09
N ILE A 112 -11.03 23.97 25.78
CA ILE A 112 -11.11 25.44 25.73
C ILE A 112 -11.20 25.93 24.28
N GLY A 113 -10.42 25.32 23.37
CA GLY A 113 -10.38 25.67 21.96
C GLY A 113 -11.11 24.65 21.10
N VAL A 114 -11.69 25.09 19.99
CA VAL A 114 -12.13 24.19 18.91
C VAL A 114 -10.91 23.86 18.04
N LEU A 115 -10.74 22.58 17.69
CA LEU A 115 -9.63 22.16 16.83
C LEU A 115 -9.80 22.71 15.40
N PRO A 116 -8.71 23.07 14.69
CA PRO A 116 -8.78 23.47 13.29
C PRO A 116 -9.47 22.40 12.43
N GLY A 117 -10.55 22.77 11.74
CA GLY A 117 -11.37 21.83 10.95
C GLY A 117 -12.36 20.99 11.78
N GLY A 118 -12.37 21.15 13.11
CA GLY A 118 -13.32 20.56 14.06
C GLY A 118 -14.49 21.48 14.40
N GLU A 119 -14.73 22.54 13.63
CA GLU A 119 -15.87 23.43 13.85
C GLU A 119 -17.21 22.71 13.68
N GLU A 120 -18.22 23.21 14.37
CA GLU A 120 -19.58 22.69 14.22
C GLU A 120 -20.04 22.83 12.77
N GLY A 121 -20.53 21.73 12.19
CA GLY A 121 -20.96 21.69 10.78
C GLY A 121 -19.82 21.62 9.76
N SER A 122 -18.55 21.52 10.19
CA SER A 122 -17.42 21.29 9.28
C SER A 122 -17.52 19.94 8.56
N SER A 123 -17.30 19.95 7.24
CA SER A 123 -17.25 18.72 6.45
C SER A 123 -16.05 17.85 6.82
N THR A 124 -14.90 18.46 7.14
CA THR A 124 -13.72 17.75 7.62
C THR A 124 -14.02 17.01 8.91
N ASN A 125 -14.71 17.66 9.85
CA ASN A 125 -15.10 17.06 11.12
C ASN A 125 -15.99 15.82 10.92
N HIS A 126 -17.01 15.95 10.06
CA HIS A 126 -17.92 14.84 9.76
C HIS A 126 -17.21 13.63 9.14
N TRP A 127 -16.24 13.85 8.23
CA TRP A 127 -15.48 12.75 7.62
C TRP A 127 -14.52 12.09 8.61
N VAL A 128 -13.96 12.85 9.55
CA VAL A 128 -13.15 12.29 10.64
C VAL A 128 -14.02 11.42 11.56
N GLY A 129 -15.18 11.92 11.99
CA GLY A 129 -16.14 11.14 12.78
C GLY A 129 -16.63 9.89 12.05
N THR A 130 -16.89 9.99 10.75
CA THR A 130 -17.19 8.85 9.88
C THR A 130 -16.07 7.81 9.90
N GLY A 131 -14.81 8.24 9.80
CA GLY A 131 -13.64 7.36 9.86
C GLY A 131 -13.48 6.64 11.20
N ILE A 132 -13.79 7.33 12.30
CA ILE A 132 -13.80 6.75 13.65
C ILE A 132 -14.89 5.67 13.75
N TRP A 133 -16.14 6.02 13.43
CA TRP A 133 -17.25 5.07 13.46
C TRP A 133 -17.03 3.87 12.54
N TYR A 134 -16.48 4.11 11.34
CA TYR A 134 -16.14 3.06 10.40
C TYR A 134 -15.10 2.11 10.99
N SER A 135 -14.06 2.64 11.63
CA SER A 135 -13.03 1.83 12.31
C SER A 135 -13.59 1.05 13.50
N VAL A 136 -14.48 1.65 14.31
CA VAL A 136 -15.15 0.98 15.44
C VAL A 136 -16.03 -0.17 14.94
N ILE A 137 -16.85 0.07 13.91
CA ILE A 137 -17.72 -0.96 13.31
C ILE A 137 -16.87 -2.13 12.79
N LEU A 138 -15.82 -1.84 12.02
CA LEU A 138 -14.92 -2.88 11.51
C LEU A 138 -14.21 -3.62 12.64
N GLY A 139 -13.76 -2.91 13.67
CA GLY A 139 -13.11 -3.49 14.85
C GLY A 139 -14.02 -4.42 15.64
N VAL A 140 -15.28 -4.04 15.84
CA VAL A 140 -16.29 -4.88 16.52
C VAL A 140 -16.59 -6.13 15.71
N ILE A 141 -16.81 -5.99 14.39
CA ILE A 141 -17.08 -7.13 13.51
C ILE A 141 -15.88 -8.09 13.50
N ALA A 142 -14.67 -7.57 13.28
CA ALA A 142 -13.45 -8.37 13.24
C ALA A 142 -13.16 -9.05 14.59
N GLY A 143 -13.28 -8.31 15.69
CA GLY A 143 -13.10 -8.83 17.04
C GLY A 143 -14.12 -9.93 17.37
N GLY A 144 -15.38 -9.76 16.96
CA GLY A 144 -16.43 -10.77 17.13
C GLY A 144 -16.12 -12.07 16.40
N PHE A 145 -15.72 -11.99 15.12
CA PHE A 145 -15.31 -13.17 14.34
C PHE A 145 -14.09 -13.85 14.96
N PHE A 146 -13.10 -13.06 15.39
CA PHE A 146 -11.89 -13.59 16.01
C PHE A 146 -12.19 -14.38 17.30
N ILE A 147 -13.01 -13.84 18.20
CA ILE A 147 -13.40 -14.55 19.44
C ILE A 147 -14.17 -15.83 19.12
N TRP A 148 -15.09 -15.77 18.17
CA TRP A 148 -15.87 -16.92 17.75
C TRP A 148 -15.01 -18.05 17.19
N ASP A 149 -14.04 -17.71 16.34
CA ASP A 149 -13.11 -18.68 15.76
C ASP A 149 -12.19 -19.30 16.83
N LEU A 150 -11.75 -18.51 17.82
CA LEU A 150 -10.99 -19.01 18.96
C LEU A 150 -11.79 -20.04 19.79
N LEU A 151 -13.04 -19.72 20.14
CA LEU A 151 -13.89 -20.63 20.92
C LEU A 151 -14.18 -21.92 20.16
N LYS A 152 -14.48 -21.84 18.86
CA LYS A 152 -14.64 -23.02 18.01
C LYS A 152 -13.36 -23.85 17.92
N GLY A 153 -12.21 -23.20 17.80
CA GLY A 153 -10.91 -23.86 17.79
C GLY A 153 -10.64 -24.63 19.08
N LEU A 154 -10.98 -24.05 20.23
CA LEU A 154 -10.82 -24.68 21.56
C LEU A 154 -11.75 -25.87 21.76
N VAL A 155 -13.01 -25.79 21.33
CA VAL A 155 -14.00 -26.88 21.49
C VAL A 155 -13.75 -28.05 20.54
N LYS A 156 -13.07 -27.82 19.42
CA LYS A 156 -12.78 -28.83 18.40
C LYS A 156 -11.40 -29.48 18.57
N SER A 157 -10.64 -29.08 19.60
CA SER A 157 -9.39 -29.69 20.04
C SER A 157 -9.63 -30.70 21.16
#